data_AF-A0A5R9GN07-F1
#
_entry.id   AF-A0A5R9GN07-F1
#
_cell.length_a   1.000
_cell.length_b   1.000
_cell.length_c   1.000
_cell.angle_alpha   90.00
_cell.angle_beta   90.00
_cell.angle_gamma   90.00
#
_symmetry.space_group_name_H-M   'P 1'
#
loop_
_entity.id
_entity.type
_entity.pdbx_description
1 polymer ?
#
loop_
_entity_poly.entity_id
_entity_poly.type
_entity_poly.pdbx_seq_one_letter_code
_entity_poly.pdbx_strand_id
1 'polypeptide(L)'
;MPKVSDEEWRLLDRAADITGIISRLIEDKEPGRYRFEWTYKHERKEIADICRQFQASEVPELQTVGLRIDRLVDAVIDTDRVFNTYEPTSRTARKQRQAIAEEGEKLEAAIAKFRNTVEKEAV
;
A
#
# COMPACT_ATOMS: atom_id res chain seq x y z
N MET A 1 -16.43 14.01 14.95
CA MET A 1 -15.66 13.54 13.77
C MET A 1 -16.49 12.46 13.10
N PRO A 2 -16.42 12.30 11.76
CA PRO A 2 -17.19 11.28 11.07
C PRO A 2 -16.74 9.88 11.53
N LYS A 3 -17.71 9.00 11.83
CA LYS A 3 -17.45 7.63 12.25
C LYS A 3 -17.13 6.76 11.04
N VAL A 4 -16.20 5.83 11.21
CA VAL A 4 -15.90 4.79 10.22
C VAL A 4 -17.10 3.84 10.12
N SER A 5 -17.59 3.64 8.90
CA SER A 5 -18.70 2.73 8.59
C SER A 5 -18.27 1.26 8.57
N ASP A 6 -19.24 0.35 8.72
CA ASP A 6 -19.00 -1.10 8.62
C ASP A 6 -18.38 -1.51 7.26
N GLU A 7 -18.78 -0.81 6.19
CA GLU A 7 -18.20 -1.03 4.87
C GLU A 7 -16.73 -0.62 4.82
N GLU A 8 -16.37 0.53 5.39
CA GLU A 8 -14.98 0.98 5.44
C GLU A 8 -14.10 0.02 6.28
N TRP A 9 -14.64 -0.56 7.35
CA TRP A 9 -13.96 -1.62 8.10
C TRP A 9 -13.73 -2.86 7.26
N ARG A 10 -14.76 -3.32 6.53
CA ARG A 10 -14.63 -4.48 5.63
C ARG A 10 -13.61 -4.23 4.53
N LEU A 11 -13.58 -3.03 3.96
CA LEU A 11 -12.59 -2.64 2.96
C LEU A 11 -11.18 -2.55 3.56
N LEU A 12 -11.04 -2.16 4.83
CA LEU A 12 -9.74 -2.14 5.54
C LEU A 12 -9.19 -3.55 5.72
N ASP A 13 -10.02 -4.50 6.15
CA ASP A 13 -9.63 -5.90 6.27
C ASP A 13 -9.19 -6.44 4.90
N ARG A 14 -9.96 -6.12 3.85
CA ARG A 14 -9.62 -6.57 2.49
C ARG A 14 -8.33 -5.92 1.96
N ALA A 15 -8.10 -4.65 2.25
CA ALA A 15 -6.86 -3.97 1.93
C ALA A 15 -5.67 -4.61 2.66
N ALA A 16 -5.83 -4.98 3.93
CA ALA A 16 -4.79 -5.64 4.73
C ALA A 16 -4.40 -7.01 4.15
N ASP A 17 -5.37 -7.80 3.66
CA ASP A 17 -5.08 -9.07 2.98
C ASP A 17 -4.19 -8.86 1.74
N ILE A 18 -4.52 -7.86 0.92
CA ILE A 18 -3.80 -7.58 -0.33
C ILE A 18 -2.42 -6.98 -0.05
N THR A 19 -2.30 -6.05 0.91
CA THR A 19 -0.99 -5.53 1.32
C THR A 19 -0.13 -6.63 1.93
N GLY A 20 -0.71 -7.63 2.61
CA GLY A 20 -0.01 -8.84 3.05
C GLY A 20 0.53 -9.71 1.91
N ILE A 21 -0.07 -9.68 0.72
CA ILE A 21 0.53 -10.30 -0.49
C ILE A 21 1.76 -9.49 -0.92
N ILE A 22 1.66 -8.16 -0.92
CA ILE A 22 2.76 -7.27 -1.30
C ILE A 22 3.96 -7.44 -0.36
N SER A 23 3.75 -7.47 0.95
CA SER A 23 4.83 -7.70 1.92
C SER A 23 5.55 -9.02 1.66
N ARG A 24 4.80 -10.11 1.48
CA ARG A 24 5.40 -11.41 1.12
C ARG A 24 6.17 -11.38 -0.19
N LEU A 25 5.69 -10.64 -1.20
CA LEU A 25 6.44 -10.48 -2.45
C LEU A 25 7.79 -9.77 -2.23
N ILE A 26 7.80 -8.73 -1.40
CA ILE A 26 9.02 -7.97 -1.08
C ILE A 26 10.00 -8.83 -0.27
N GLU A 27 9.51 -9.68 0.62
CA GLU A 27 10.32 -10.57 1.47
C GLU A 27 10.87 -11.77 0.69
N ASP A 28 10.03 -12.45 -0.10
CA ASP A 28 10.36 -13.74 -0.72
C ASP A 28 11.04 -13.61 -2.08
N LYS A 29 10.94 -12.45 -2.73
CA LYS A 29 11.40 -12.28 -4.11
C LYS A 29 12.35 -11.11 -4.25
N GLU A 30 13.18 -11.20 -5.29
CA GLU A 30 14.02 -10.08 -5.70
C GLU A 30 13.24 -9.07 -6.55
N PRO A 31 13.54 -7.76 -6.44
CA PRO A 31 13.10 -6.74 -7.39
C PRO A 31 13.31 -7.17 -8.86
N GLY A 32 12.31 -6.97 -9.72
CA GLY A 32 12.28 -7.47 -11.11
C GLY A 32 11.58 -8.83 -11.24
N ARG A 33 11.28 -9.49 -10.12
CA ARG A 33 10.52 -10.75 -10.06
C ARG A 33 9.22 -10.64 -9.26
N TYR A 34 8.85 -9.45 -8.80
CA TYR A 34 7.58 -9.24 -8.10
C TYR A 34 6.43 -9.54 -9.04
N ARG A 35 6.50 -9.00 -10.27
CA ARG A 35 5.49 -9.15 -11.33
C ARG A 35 4.07 -8.86 -10.86
N PHE A 36 3.91 -7.97 -9.89
CA PHE A 36 2.62 -7.71 -9.23
C PHE A 36 1.53 -7.32 -10.23
N GLU A 37 1.87 -6.44 -11.19
CA GLU A 37 0.97 -6.01 -12.26
C GLU A 37 0.45 -7.15 -13.14
N TRP A 38 1.20 -8.25 -13.31
CA TRP A 38 0.83 -9.36 -14.18
C TRP A 38 0.28 -10.57 -13.44
N THR A 39 0.87 -10.93 -12.30
CA THR A 39 0.53 -12.13 -11.54
C THR A 39 -0.70 -11.90 -10.65
N TYR A 40 -0.88 -10.68 -10.13
CA TYR A 40 -1.93 -10.33 -9.18
C TYR A 40 -2.84 -9.23 -9.73
N LYS A 41 -3.29 -9.41 -10.99
CA LYS A 41 -4.11 -8.42 -11.70
C LYS A 41 -5.42 -8.12 -10.98
N HIS A 42 -6.04 -9.15 -10.39
CA HIS A 42 -7.29 -8.99 -9.68
C HIS A 42 -7.09 -8.15 -8.43
N GLU A 43 -6.10 -8.52 -7.61
CA GLU A 43 -5.75 -7.85 -6.36
C GLU A 43 -5.30 -6.42 -6.62
N ARG A 44 -4.54 -6.16 -7.69
CA ARG A 44 -4.17 -4.80 -8.10
C ARG A 44 -5.39 -3.95 -8.44
N LYS A 45 -6.36 -4.49 -9.19
CA LYS A 45 -7.58 -3.76 -9.53
C LYS A 45 -8.39 -3.49 -8.27
N GLU A 46 -8.55 -4.51 -7.45
CA GLU A 46 -9.31 -4.45 -6.19
C GLU A 46 -8.71 -3.42 -5.23
N ILE A 47 -7.39 -3.43 -5.01
CA ILE A 47 -6.76 -2.45 -4.13
C ILE A 47 -6.87 -1.02 -4.68
N ALA A 48 -6.78 -0.83 -6.01
CA ALA A 48 -6.99 0.49 -6.61
C ALA A 48 -8.44 1.00 -6.38
N ASP A 49 -9.43 0.12 -6.45
CA ASP A 49 -10.82 0.45 -6.17
C ASP A 49 -11.05 0.74 -4.67
N ILE A 50 -10.37 0.02 -3.76
CA ILE A 50 -10.39 0.30 -2.31
C ILE A 50 -9.73 1.65 -2.01
N CYS A 51 -8.55 1.91 -2.56
CA CYS A 51 -7.85 3.18 -2.39
C CYS A 51 -8.71 4.37 -2.83
N ARG A 52 -9.42 4.24 -3.95
CA ARG A 52 -10.34 5.28 -4.43
C ARG A 52 -11.48 5.53 -3.45
N GLN A 53 -12.06 4.48 -2.87
CA GLN A 53 -13.12 4.61 -1.87
C GLN A 53 -12.61 5.25 -0.58
N PHE A 54 -11.43 4.84 -0.09
CA PHE A 54 -10.79 5.45 1.07
C PHE A 54 -10.48 6.93 0.86
N GLN A 55 -9.94 7.31 -0.30
CA GLN A 55 -9.66 8.70 -0.64
C GLN A 55 -10.93 9.56 -0.77
N ALA A 56 -12.09 8.94 -1.03
CA ALA A 56 -13.39 9.59 -1.05
C ALA A 56 -14.12 9.56 0.31
N SER A 57 -13.57 8.87 1.32
CA SER A 57 -14.14 8.81 2.67
C SER A 57 -14.23 10.19 3.31
N GLU A 58 -15.19 10.39 4.21
CA GLU A 58 -15.23 11.59 5.05
C GLU A 58 -14.20 11.56 6.19
N VAL A 59 -13.57 10.41 6.45
CA VAL A 59 -12.55 10.21 7.50
C VAL A 59 -11.15 10.55 6.96
N PRO A 60 -10.51 11.67 7.36
CA PRO A 60 -9.24 12.11 6.78
C PRO A 60 -8.08 11.12 6.96
N GLU A 61 -8.07 10.39 8.07
CA GLU A 61 -7.11 9.32 8.34
C GLU A 61 -7.26 8.18 7.33
N LEU A 62 -8.50 7.82 6.97
CA LEU A 62 -8.75 6.77 5.99
C LEU A 62 -8.33 7.22 4.58
N GLN A 63 -8.61 8.49 4.22
CA GLN A 63 -8.08 9.09 2.99
C GLN A 63 -6.55 8.98 2.92
N THR A 64 -5.87 9.24 4.05
CA THR A 64 -4.42 9.14 4.14
C THR A 64 -3.95 7.70 3.98
N VAL A 65 -4.62 6.72 4.61
CA VAL A 65 -4.32 5.29 4.44
C VAL A 65 -4.47 4.87 2.97
N GLY A 66 -5.58 5.24 2.32
CA GLY A 66 -5.80 4.94 0.90
C GLY A 66 -4.72 5.52 -0.01
N LEU A 67 -4.30 6.76 0.24
CA LEU A 67 -3.18 7.38 -0.50
C LEU A 67 -1.86 6.61 -0.30
N ARG A 68 -1.57 6.13 0.92
CA ARG A 68 -0.32 5.44 1.22
C ARG A 68 -0.26 4.04 0.64
N ILE A 69 -1.38 3.31 0.65
CA ILE A 69 -1.46 2.00 -0.01
C ILE A 69 -1.20 2.15 -1.51
N ASP A 70 -1.85 3.12 -2.15
CA ASP A 70 -1.68 3.38 -3.59
C ASP A 70 -0.21 3.67 -3.94
N ARG A 71 0.47 4.52 -3.15
CA ARG A 71 1.89 4.81 -3.33
C ARG A 71 2.80 3.61 -3.11
N LEU A 72 2.50 2.74 -2.15
CA LEU A 72 3.27 1.51 -1.94
C LEU A 72 3.13 0.58 -3.15
N VAL A 73 1.92 0.42 -3.68
CA VAL A 73 1.66 -0.39 -4.89
C VAL A 73 2.44 0.15 -6.08
N ASP A 74 2.41 1.46 -6.31
CA ASP A 74 3.16 2.11 -7.38
C ASP A 74 4.67 1.92 -7.20
N ALA A 75 5.19 2.11 -5.98
CA ALA A 75 6.61 1.90 -5.69
C ALA A 75 7.05 0.45 -6.00
N VAL A 76 6.23 -0.53 -5.69
CA VAL A 76 6.50 -1.95 -6.00
C VAL A 76 6.53 -2.20 -7.50
N ILE A 77 5.55 -1.67 -8.24
CA ILE A 77 5.47 -1.82 -9.70
C ILE A 77 6.64 -1.11 -10.39
N ASP A 78 6.94 0.12 -10.01
CA ASP A 78 8.02 0.90 -10.59
C ASP A 78 9.39 0.32 -10.26
N THR A 79 9.56 -0.23 -9.06
CA THR A 79 10.76 -0.98 -8.70
C THR A 79 10.93 -2.19 -9.63
N ASP A 80 9.88 -2.97 -9.85
CA ASP A 80 9.93 -4.14 -10.75
C ASP A 80 10.33 -3.73 -12.18
N ARG A 81 9.74 -2.63 -12.70
CA ARG A 81 10.06 -2.08 -14.02
C ARG A 81 11.50 -1.58 -14.12
N VAL A 82 12.00 -0.87 -13.11
CA VAL A 82 13.37 -0.36 -13.08
C VAL A 82 14.37 -1.52 -13.09
N PHE A 83 14.15 -2.56 -12.30
CA PHE A 83 15.06 -3.72 -12.26
C PHE A 83 15.00 -4.59 -13.53
N ASN A 84 13.95 -4.45 -14.35
CA ASN A 84 13.93 -5.04 -15.70
C ASN A 84 14.79 -4.26 -16.72
N THR A 85 15.13 -3.00 -16.44
CA THR A 85 15.80 -2.11 -17.39
C THR A 85 17.23 -1.77 -16.99
N TYR A 86 17.49 -1.70 -15.68
CA TYR A 86 18.75 -1.26 -15.11
C TYR A 86 19.42 -2.37 -14.29
N GLU A 87 20.76 -2.33 -14.23
CA GLU A 87 21.50 -3.23 -13.35
C GLU A 87 21.11 -3.01 -11.86
N PRO A 88 21.03 -4.09 -11.06
CA PRO A 88 20.69 -4.01 -9.64
C PRO A 88 21.60 -3.08 -8.81
N THR A 89 22.85 -2.92 -9.23
CA THR A 89 23.86 -2.06 -8.58
C THR A 89 23.71 -0.59 -8.91
N SER A 90 22.91 -0.25 -9.92
CA SER A 90 22.72 1.13 -10.39
C SER A 90 22.13 2.03 -9.30
N ARG A 91 22.47 3.33 -9.35
CA ARG A 91 21.90 4.32 -8.43
C ARG A 91 20.37 4.35 -8.49
N THR A 92 19.80 4.15 -9.68
CA THR A 92 18.35 4.11 -9.91
C THR A 92 17.71 2.92 -9.21
N ALA A 93 18.28 1.72 -9.36
CA ALA A 93 17.81 0.51 -8.69
C ALA A 93 17.85 0.64 -7.15
N ARG A 94 18.93 1.21 -6.60
CA ARG A 94 19.05 1.47 -5.15
C ARG A 94 17.98 2.44 -4.64
N LYS A 95 17.74 3.55 -5.36
CA LYS A 95 16.70 4.52 -4.99
C LYS A 95 15.31 3.90 -4.93
N GLN A 96 15.00 2.97 -5.85
CA GLN A 96 13.69 2.33 -5.87
C GLN A 96 13.47 1.37 -4.70
N ARG A 97 14.51 0.61 -4.30
CA ARG A 97 14.43 -0.19 -3.05
C ARG A 97 14.15 0.68 -1.84
N GLN A 98 14.81 1.84 -1.75
CA GLN A 98 14.58 2.79 -0.67
C GLN A 98 13.15 3.35 -0.71
N ALA A 99 12.61 3.63 -1.90
CA ALA A 99 11.25 4.14 -2.05
C ALA A 99 10.18 3.16 -1.52
N ILE A 100 10.33 1.85 -1.76
CA ILE A 100 9.43 0.84 -1.19
C ILE A 100 9.46 0.89 0.35
N ALA A 101 10.66 0.89 0.94
CA ALA A 101 10.81 0.92 2.40
C ALA A 101 10.19 2.21 2.99
N GLU A 102 10.48 3.36 2.39
CA GLU A 102 9.93 4.64 2.85
C GLU A 102 8.40 4.72 2.74
N GLU A 103 7.79 4.19 1.67
CA GLU A 103 6.32 4.17 1.58
C GLU A 103 5.69 3.14 2.52
N GLY A 104 6.38 2.03 2.81
CA GLY A 104 6.00 1.07 3.85
C GLY A 104 5.92 1.72 5.23
N GLU A 105 6.99 2.41 5.65
CA GLU A 105 7.02 3.13 6.93
C GLU A 105 5.93 4.21 7.03
N LYS A 106 5.69 4.96 5.94
CA LYS A 106 4.64 5.98 5.89
C LYS A 106 3.23 5.38 5.96
N LEU A 107 3.03 4.19 5.38
CA LEU A 107 1.78 3.45 5.49
C LEU A 107 1.54 2.97 6.93
N GLU A 108 2.56 2.39 7.57
CA GLU A 108 2.48 1.96 8.97
C GLU A 108 2.13 3.14 9.90
N ALA A 109 2.79 4.29 9.71
CA ALA A 109 2.49 5.50 10.46
C ALA A 109 1.05 6.00 10.23
N ALA A 110 0.53 5.93 9.00
CA ALA A 110 -0.85 6.29 8.69
C ALA A 110 -1.85 5.34 9.38
N ILE A 111 -1.59 4.04 9.38
CA ILE A 111 -2.42 3.03 10.06
C ILE A 111 -2.39 3.25 11.58
N ALA A 112 -1.21 3.48 12.16
CA ALA A 112 -1.08 3.75 13.58
C ALA A 112 -1.87 5.01 14.00
N LYS A 113 -1.82 6.07 13.19
CA LYS A 113 -2.62 7.28 13.40
C LYS A 113 -4.12 6.99 13.31
N PHE A 114 -4.56 6.25 12.30
CA PHE A 114 -5.97 5.85 12.13
C PHE A 114 -6.48 5.07 13.35
N ARG A 115 -5.73 4.04 13.80
CA ARG A 115 -6.09 3.24 14.99
C ARG A 115 -6.24 4.11 16.24
N ASN A 116 -5.30 5.01 16.49
CA ASN A 116 -5.36 5.94 17.61
C ASN A 116 -6.59 6.86 17.55
N THR A 117 -7.02 7.27 16.35
CA THR A 117 -8.24 8.08 16.18
C THR A 117 -9.49 7.26 16.52
N VAL A 118 -9.60 6.04 16.01
CA VAL A 118 -10.73 5.15 16.29
C VAL A 118 -10.82 4.78 17.77
N GLU A 119 -9.70 4.42 18.40
CA GLU A 119 -9.67 4.03 19.82
C GLU A 119 -10.09 5.17 20.75
N LYS A 120 -9.73 6.41 20.42
CA LYS A 120 -10.15 7.60 21.17
C LYS A 120 -11.64 7.91 21.04
N GLU A 121 -12.32 7.45 19.99
CA GLU A 121 -13.76 7.62 19.80
C GLU A 121 -14.58 6.52 20.52
N ALA A 122 -13.94 5.42 20.92
CA ALA A 122 -14.56 4.32 21.63
C ALA A 122 -14.60 4.51 23.17
N VAL A 123 -13.93 5.55 23.69
CA VAL A 123 -13.85 5.95 25.10
C VAL A 123 -14.70 7.19 25.35
#